data_AF-A0A1Q7QC30-F1
#
_entry.id   AF-A0A1Q7QC30-F1
#
_cell.length_a   1.000
_cell.length_b   1.000
_cell.length_c   1.000
_cell.angle_alpha   90.00
_cell.angle_beta   90.00
_cell.angle_gamma   90.00
#
_symmetry.space_group_name_H-M   'P 1'
#
loop_
_entity.id
_entity.type
_entity.pdbx_description
1 polymer ?
#
loop_
_entity_poly.entity_id
_entity_poly.type
_entity_poly.pdbx_seq_one_letter_code
_entity_poly.pdbx_strand_id
1 'polypeptide(L)'
;MRLPARLCPKPRILFVGINPSLTSARVGHHFAGPGNPFYRLLHAAGFVPQPLTFVDDARLPEYGLALTNIAERATREAAELTAADYSRGRKQLARTIATIRPAVVAFVGGTAYRQFFGPSATSGPGAKPERVCGATVFVVPNPSGRNAAYPGFVDKLVWYRRLKRRIDRLEAGGARSRIPGDRRRPGVAPFTS
;
A
#
# COMPACT_ATOMS: atom_id res chain seq x y z
N MET A 1 7.12 -13.73 -18.30
CA MET A 1 6.89 -14.13 -16.89
C MET A 1 6.05 -13.08 -16.19
N ARG A 2 5.06 -13.49 -15.39
CA ARG A 2 4.26 -12.62 -14.51
C ARG A 2 4.46 -13.05 -13.07
N LEU A 3 4.37 -12.11 -12.13
CA LEU A 3 4.45 -12.37 -10.70
C LEU A 3 3.06 -12.18 -10.07
N PRO A 4 2.45 -13.21 -9.48
CA PRO A 4 1.13 -13.08 -8.87
C PRO A 4 1.10 -12.06 -7.72
N ALA A 5 0.01 -11.32 -7.61
CA ALA A 5 -0.22 -10.43 -6.47
C ALA A 5 -0.47 -11.23 -5.18
N ARG A 6 -0.17 -10.63 -4.03
CA ARG A 6 -0.50 -11.15 -2.69
C ARG A 6 -1.69 -10.35 -2.19
N LEU A 7 -2.90 -10.87 -2.37
CA LEU A 7 -4.14 -10.14 -2.09
C LEU A 7 -4.91 -10.82 -0.96
N CYS A 8 -5.61 -10.01 -0.16
CA CYS A 8 -6.61 -10.45 0.79
C CYS A 8 -7.76 -9.45 0.82
N PRO A 9 -8.97 -9.84 1.26
CA PRO A 9 -10.09 -8.92 1.36
C PRO A 9 -9.90 -7.90 2.49
N LYS A 10 -10.31 -6.65 2.26
CA LYS A 10 -10.27 -5.52 3.20
C LYS A 10 -8.92 -5.36 3.91
N PRO A 11 -7.79 -5.35 3.18
CA PRO A 11 -6.49 -5.22 3.83
C PRO A 11 -6.34 -3.83 4.45
N ARG A 12 -5.54 -3.75 5.52
CA ARG A 12 -5.14 -2.48 6.12
C ARG A 12 -4.39 -1.64 5.10
N ILE A 13 -3.49 -2.28 4.33
CA ILE A 13 -2.68 -1.62 3.31
C ILE A 13 -2.60 -2.50 2.07
N LEU A 14 -2.78 -1.91 0.89
CA LEU A 14 -2.29 -2.45 -0.37
C LEU A 14 -1.02 -1.70 -0.78
N PHE A 15 0.13 -2.38 -0.77
CA PHE A 15 1.36 -1.88 -1.35
C PHE A 15 1.35 -2.05 -2.88
N VAL A 16 1.76 -1.01 -3.60
CA VAL A 16 1.78 -0.99 -5.06
C VAL A 16 3.18 -0.62 -5.56
N GLY A 17 3.92 -1.60 -6.08
CA GLY A 17 5.17 -1.39 -6.79
C GLY A 17 4.98 -0.96 -8.24
N ILE A 18 6.09 -0.73 -8.96
CA ILE A 18 6.05 -0.39 -10.39
C ILE A 18 5.77 -1.65 -11.20
N ASN A 19 6.71 -2.58 -11.19
CA ASN A 19 6.64 -3.86 -11.87
C ASN A 19 7.65 -4.84 -11.27
N PRO A 20 7.52 -6.16 -11.52
CA PRO A 20 8.50 -7.13 -11.09
C PRO A 20 9.86 -6.88 -11.76
N SER A 21 10.95 -7.01 -11.00
CA SER A 21 12.26 -7.21 -11.61
C SER A 21 12.36 -8.60 -12.23
N LEU A 22 13.32 -8.82 -13.12
CA LEU A 22 13.60 -10.16 -13.65
C LEU A 22 13.87 -11.18 -12.52
N THR A 23 14.58 -10.78 -11.46
CA THR A 23 14.82 -11.63 -10.29
C THR A 23 13.51 -12.00 -9.59
N SER A 24 12.68 -11.00 -9.26
CA SER A 24 11.38 -11.24 -8.62
C SER A 24 10.48 -12.14 -9.45
N ALA A 25 10.45 -11.93 -10.77
CA ALA A 25 9.67 -12.76 -11.67
C ALA A 25 10.20 -14.20 -11.77
N ARG A 26 11.52 -14.39 -11.74
CA ARG A 26 12.16 -15.71 -11.78
C ARG A 26 11.94 -16.51 -10.50
N VAL A 27 12.08 -15.88 -9.34
CA VAL A 27 11.94 -16.56 -8.03
C VAL A 27 10.50 -16.61 -7.54
N GLY A 28 9.57 -15.93 -8.20
CA GLY A 28 8.15 -15.94 -7.82
C GLY A 28 7.81 -15.12 -6.57
N HIS A 29 8.70 -14.19 -6.18
CA HIS A 29 8.55 -13.38 -4.97
C HIS A 29 8.80 -11.89 -5.20
N HIS A 30 7.97 -11.05 -4.57
CA HIS A 30 8.08 -9.60 -4.67
C HIS A 30 9.35 -9.08 -3.98
N PHE A 31 9.91 -8.00 -4.51
CA PHE A 31 11.10 -7.32 -3.96
C PHE A 31 12.33 -8.22 -3.67
N ALA A 32 12.46 -9.37 -4.34
CA ALA A 32 13.56 -10.33 -4.21
C ALA A 32 14.91 -9.86 -4.79
N GLY A 33 15.10 -8.56 -5.03
CA GLY A 33 16.38 -8.02 -5.50
C GLY A 33 17.44 -8.06 -4.41
N PRO A 34 18.72 -8.32 -4.73
CA PRO A 34 19.81 -8.27 -3.75
C PRO A 34 19.82 -6.96 -2.96
N GLY A 35 19.90 -7.05 -1.63
CA GLY A 35 19.94 -5.90 -0.73
C GLY A 35 18.64 -5.11 -0.61
N ASN A 36 17.55 -5.48 -1.30
CA ASN A 36 16.29 -4.74 -1.22
C ASN A 36 15.74 -4.73 0.21
N PRO A 37 15.59 -3.56 0.85
CA PRO A 37 15.22 -3.46 2.25
C PRO A 37 13.72 -3.53 2.51
N PHE A 38 12.84 -3.79 1.52
CA PHE A 38 11.39 -3.70 1.69
C PHE A 38 10.87 -4.45 2.93
N TYR A 39 11.17 -5.74 3.07
CA TYR A 39 10.70 -6.54 4.21
C TYR A 39 11.34 -6.13 5.54
N ARG A 40 12.63 -5.73 5.51
CA ARG A 40 13.30 -5.15 6.68
C ARG A 40 12.65 -3.84 7.13
N LEU A 41 12.21 -3.00 6.19
CA LEU A 41 11.45 -1.77 6.46
C LEU A 41 10.07 -2.07 7.03
N LEU A 42 9.39 -3.12 6.54
CA LEU A 42 8.11 -3.54 7.11
C LEU A 42 8.25 -3.93 8.59
N HIS A 43 9.23 -4.77 8.90
CA HIS A 43 9.50 -5.19 10.28
C HIS A 43 9.93 -4.01 11.16
N ALA A 44 10.93 -3.22 10.73
CA ALA A 44 11.46 -2.11 11.53
C ALA A 44 10.45 -0.95 11.74
N ALA A 45 9.43 -0.85 10.88
CA ALA A 45 8.32 0.09 11.05
C ALA A 45 7.15 -0.49 11.86
N GLY A 46 7.20 -1.77 12.25
CA GLY A 46 6.21 -2.44 13.08
C GLY A 46 4.96 -2.91 12.31
N PHE A 47 5.05 -3.15 11.00
CA PHE A 47 3.94 -3.72 10.24
C PHE A 47 3.78 -5.22 10.46
N VAL A 48 4.88 -5.91 10.75
CA VAL A 48 4.93 -7.35 11.03
C VAL A 48 5.72 -7.57 12.32
N PRO A 49 5.33 -8.53 13.17
CA PRO A 49 5.94 -8.72 14.49
C PRO A 49 7.29 -9.44 14.45
N GLN A 50 7.59 -10.14 13.34
CA GLN A 50 8.83 -10.87 13.14
C GLN A 50 9.48 -10.46 11.83
N PRO A 51 10.82 -10.55 11.71
CA PRO A 51 11.51 -10.32 10.46
C PRO A 51 10.98 -11.24 9.35
N LEU A 52 10.63 -10.67 8.20
CA LEU A 52 10.28 -11.40 7.00
C LEU A 52 11.34 -11.18 5.92
N THR A 53 11.39 -12.12 4.98
CA THR A 53 12.16 -12.01 3.74
C THR A 53 11.21 -12.06 2.53
N PHE A 54 11.75 -12.00 1.31
CA PHE A 54 10.91 -12.13 0.11
C PHE A 54 10.23 -13.49 0.00
N VAL A 55 10.80 -14.56 0.56
CA VAL A 55 10.16 -15.90 0.51
C VAL A 55 8.88 -15.96 1.34
N ASP A 56 8.74 -15.04 2.31
CA ASP A 56 7.58 -14.94 3.19
C ASP A 56 6.46 -14.07 2.61
N ASP A 57 6.56 -13.59 1.37
CA ASP A 57 5.61 -12.60 0.82
C ASP A 57 4.16 -13.10 0.77
N ALA A 58 3.96 -14.42 0.67
CA ALA A 58 2.66 -15.09 0.73
C ALA A 58 1.99 -14.97 2.10
N ARG A 59 2.74 -14.67 3.16
CA ARG A 59 2.25 -14.49 4.53
C ARG A 59 1.81 -13.05 4.83
N LEU A 60 2.11 -12.08 3.97
CA LEU A 60 1.67 -10.69 4.15
C LEU A 60 0.15 -10.55 4.43
N PRO A 61 -0.73 -11.30 3.75
CA PRO A 61 -2.15 -11.37 4.08
C PRO A 61 -2.50 -11.65 5.54
N GLU A 62 -1.72 -12.48 6.25
CA GLU A 62 -1.92 -12.81 7.67
C GLU A 62 -1.86 -11.56 8.56
N TYR A 63 -1.13 -10.53 8.12
CA TYR A 63 -0.94 -9.26 8.83
C TYR A 63 -1.86 -8.15 8.30
N GLY A 64 -2.83 -8.49 7.43
CA GLY A 64 -3.71 -7.53 6.77
C GLY A 64 -2.98 -6.66 5.73
N LEU A 65 -1.87 -7.15 5.18
CA LEU A 65 -1.08 -6.45 4.16
C LEU A 65 -1.26 -7.16 2.81
N ALA A 66 -1.55 -6.38 1.77
CA ALA A 66 -1.60 -6.84 0.39
C ALA A 66 -0.48 -6.20 -0.43
N LEU A 67 -0.07 -6.86 -1.51
CA LEU A 67 1.03 -6.42 -2.36
C LEU A 67 0.78 -6.75 -3.83
N THR A 68 0.95 -5.75 -4.70
CA THR A 68 0.85 -5.88 -6.15
C THR A 68 1.77 -4.88 -6.85
N ASN A 69 1.78 -4.89 -8.19
CA ASN A 69 2.45 -3.91 -9.02
C ASN A 69 1.44 -3.22 -9.95
N ILE A 70 1.71 -1.97 -10.33
CA ILE A 70 0.88 -1.29 -11.34
C ILE A 70 1.05 -1.92 -12.72
N ALA A 71 2.23 -2.37 -13.11
CA ALA A 71 2.47 -3.07 -14.37
C ALA A 71 2.86 -4.54 -14.14
N GLU A 72 2.25 -5.43 -14.94
CA GLU A 72 2.44 -6.89 -14.81
C GLU A 72 3.76 -7.40 -15.42
N ARG A 73 4.27 -6.69 -16.44
CA ARG A 73 5.41 -7.15 -17.23
C ARG A 73 6.71 -6.98 -16.45
N ALA A 74 7.43 -8.09 -16.26
CA ALA A 74 8.76 -8.03 -15.67
C ALA A 74 9.76 -7.38 -16.62
N THR A 75 10.64 -6.53 -16.08
CA THR A 75 11.70 -5.85 -16.85
C THR A 75 13.01 -5.81 -16.05
N ARG A 76 14.14 -5.53 -16.71
CA ARG A 76 15.39 -5.26 -15.99
C ARG A 76 15.29 -3.88 -15.33
N GLU A 77 14.69 -2.92 -16.01
CA GLU A 77 14.46 -1.56 -15.52
C GLU A 77 13.05 -1.04 -15.78
N ALA A 78 12.55 -0.20 -14.89
CA ALA A 78 11.22 0.40 -15.04
C ALA A 78 11.10 1.30 -16.29
N ALA A 79 12.22 1.80 -16.83
CA ALA A 79 12.26 2.60 -18.04
C ALA A 79 11.87 1.81 -19.31
N GLU A 80 11.95 0.47 -19.27
CA GLU A 80 11.52 -0.39 -20.37
C GLU A 80 10.00 -0.54 -20.46
N LEU A 81 9.24 -0.05 -19.48
CA LEU A 81 7.78 -0.12 -19.50
C LEU A 81 7.19 0.89 -20.48
N THR A 82 6.20 0.44 -21.24
CA THR A 82 5.52 1.26 -22.24
C THR A 82 4.30 1.97 -21.65
N ALA A 83 3.78 2.98 -22.35
CA ALA A 83 2.50 3.60 -22.01
C ALA A 83 1.34 2.58 -22.00
N ALA A 84 1.39 1.57 -22.88
CA ALA A 84 0.40 0.50 -22.93
C ALA A 84 0.44 -0.39 -21.68
N ASP A 85 1.64 -0.68 -21.15
CA ASP A 85 1.79 -1.44 -19.90
C ASP A 85 1.12 -0.72 -18.73
N TYR A 86 1.36 0.60 -18.60
CA TYR A 86 0.74 1.41 -17.55
C TYR A 86 -0.76 1.59 -17.76
N SER A 87 -1.23 1.77 -19.00
CA SER A 87 -2.66 1.92 -19.30
C SER A 87 -3.46 0.67 -18.93
N ARG A 88 -2.97 -0.52 -19.31
CA ARG A 88 -3.56 -1.81 -18.91
C ARG A 88 -3.51 -1.99 -17.39
N GLY A 89 -2.32 -1.74 -16.84
CA GLY A 89 -2.04 -1.85 -15.42
C GLY A 89 -2.94 -1.00 -14.53
N ARG A 90 -3.14 0.27 -14.88
CA ARG A 90 -4.01 1.21 -14.16
C ARG A 90 -5.45 0.71 -14.08
N LYS A 91 -6.01 0.23 -15.20
CA LYS A 91 -7.37 -0.31 -15.26
C LYS A 91 -7.52 -1.53 -14.35
N GLN A 92 -6.55 -2.44 -14.39
CA GLN A 92 -6.56 -3.64 -13.57
C GLN A 92 -6.39 -3.33 -12.08
N LEU A 93 -5.44 -2.45 -11.74
CA LEU A 93 -5.23 -2.01 -10.37
C LEU A 93 -6.47 -1.32 -9.78
N ALA A 94 -7.14 -0.47 -10.55
CA ALA A 94 -8.38 0.18 -10.12
C ALA A 94 -9.48 -0.86 -9.80
N ARG A 95 -9.64 -1.89 -10.64
CA ARG A 95 -10.57 -3.01 -10.37
C ARG A 95 -10.18 -3.76 -9.11
N THR A 96 -8.91 -4.13 -8.96
CA THR A 96 -8.39 -4.80 -7.76
C THR A 96 -8.69 -4.01 -6.49
N ILE A 97 -8.43 -2.69 -6.50
CA ILE A 97 -8.70 -1.81 -5.36
C ILE A 97 -10.21 -1.77 -5.05
N ALA A 98 -11.07 -1.67 -6.07
CA ALA A 98 -12.52 -1.68 -5.90
C ALA A 98 -13.05 -2.99 -5.30
N THR A 99 -12.44 -4.12 -5.69
CA THR A 99 -12.80 -5.46 -5.21
C THR A 99 -12.34 -5.69 -3.77
N ILE A 100 -11.06 -5.47 -3.48
CA ILE A 100 -10.51 -5.83 -2.17
C ILE A 100 -10.69 -4.74 -1.11
N ARG A 101 -11.01 -3.49 -1.52
CA ARG A 101 -11.32 -2.36 -0.65
C ARG A 101 -10.30 -2.14 0.48
N PRO A 102 -9.02 -1.83 0.15
CA PRO A 102 -8.00 -1.54 1.15
C PRO A 102 -8.35 -0.27 1.95
N ALA A 103 -7.92 -0.17 3.21
CA ALA A 103 -8.03 1.09 3.95
C ALA A 103 -7.05 2.16 3.43
N VAL A 104 -5.85 1.73 3.04
CA VAL A 104 -4.81 2.58 2.43
C VAL A 104 -4.21 1.92 1.21
N VAL A 105 -4.00 2.70 0.14
CA VAL A 105 -3.16 2.32 -0.99
C VAL A 105 -1.82 3.03 -0.85
N ALA A 106 -0.76 2.25 -0.64
CA ALA A 106 0.60 2.73 -0.45
C ALA A 106 1.44 2.47 -1.71
N PHE A 107 1.70 3.52 -2.49
CA PHE A 107 2.59 3.40 -3.65
C PHE A 107 4.05 3.38 -3.21
N VAL A 108 4.78 2.38 -3.69
CA VAL A 108 6.19 2.17 -3.40
C VAL A 108 7.02 2.91 -4.45
N GLY A 109 7.27 4.19 -4.17
CA GLY A 109 7.89 5.15 -5.07
C GLY A 109 6.90 6.04 -5.82
N GLY A 110 7.34 7.24 -6.19
CA GLY A 110 6.51 8.24 -6.87
C GLY A 110 6.11 7.87 -8.31
N THR A 111 6.84 6.97 -8.98
CA THR A 111 6.53 6.57 -10.36
C THR A 111 5.20 5.83 -10.46
N ALA A 112 4.99 4.78 -9.64
CA ALA A 112 3.73 4.03 -9.67
C ALA A 112 2.54 4.93 -9.33
N TYR A 113 2.73 5.84 -8.37
CA TYR A 113 1.74 6.85 -8.00
C TYR A 113 1.35 7.76 -9.17
N ARG A 114 2.33 8.39 -9.84
CA ARG A 114 2.08 9.26 -11.00
C ARG A 114 1.50 8.51 -12.19
N GLN A 115 1.89 7.25 -12.38
CA GLN A 115 1.33 6.43 -13.45
C GLN A 115 -0.13 6.05 -13.18
N PHE A 116 -0.55 6.00 -11.91
CA PHE A 116 -1.94 5.75 -11.54
C PHE A 116 -2.81 7.01 -11.59
N PHE A 117 -2.39 8.11 -10.93
CA PHE A 117 -3.19 9.33 -10.77
C PHE A 117 -2.90 10.43 -11.80
N GLY A 118 -1.79 10.35 -12.52
CA GLY A 118 -1.30 11.44 -13.36
C GLY A 118 -0.39 12.43 -12.61
N PRO A 119 -0.15 13.63 -13.16
CA PRO A 119 0.57 14.70 -12.47
C PRO A 119 -0.09 15.03 -11.14
N SER A 120 0.70 15.30 -10.10
CA SER A 120 0.20 15.67 -8.77
C SER A 120 0.95 16.88 -8.25
N ALA A 121 0.23 17.78 -7.58
CA ALA A 121 0.78 18.97 -6.95
C ALA A 121 1.71 18.64 -5.76
N THR A 122 1.61 17.44 -5.19
CA THR A 122 2.47 17.01 -4.08
C THR A 122 3.56 16.06 -4.56
N SER A 123 4.79 16.56 -4.62
CA SER A 123 5.96 15.74 -4.93
C SER A 123 6.38 14.88 -3.72
N GLY A 124 7.16 13.83 -3.96
CA GLY A 124 7.79 13.02 -2.92
C GLY A 124 6.87 12.11 -2.08
N PRO A 125 7.44 11.44 -1.06
CA PRO A 125 6.71 10.57 -0.14
C PRO A 125 5.77 11.34 0.80
N GLY A 126 4.79 10.63 1.36
CA GLY A 126 3.82 11.17 2.31
C GLY A 126 2.39 10.84 1.93
N ALA A 127 1.46 11.31 2.77
CA ALA A 127 0.04 11.23 2.48
C ALA A 127 -0.31 12.10 1.28
N LYS A 128 -1.28 11.64 0.49
CA LYS A 128 -1.72 12.31 -0.73
C LYS A 128 -3.20 12.71 -0.60
N PRO A 129 -3.62 13.85 -1.18
CA PRO A 129 -5.00 14.32 -1.11
C PRO A 129 -5.99 13.40 -1.83
N GLU A 130 -5.51 12.66 -2.83
CA GLU A 130 -6.29 11.76 -3.66
C GLU A 130 -6.83 10.57 -2.83
N ARG A 131 -7.99 10.07 -3.26
CA ARG A 131 -8.61 8.84 -2.76
C ARG A 131 -8.96 7.93 -3.92
N VAL A 132 -9.01 6.62 -3.65
CA VAL A 132 -9.43 5.62 -4.64
C VAL A 132 -10.32 4.59 -3.97
N CYS A 133 -11.56 4.47 -4.43
CA CYS A 133 -12.58 3.57 -3.87
C CYS A 133 -12.70 3.66 -2.34
N GLY A 134 -12.65 4.87 -1.79
CA GLY A 134 -12.69 5.15 -0.34
C GLY A 134 -11.34 5.05 0.38
N ALA A 135 -10.36 4.36 -0.19
CA ALA A 135 -9.02 4.23 0.37
C ALA A 135 -8.28 5.58 0.36
N THR A 136 -7.53 5.85 1.44
CA THR A 136 -6.59 6.99 1.44
C THR A 136 -5.29 6.60 0.75
N VAL A 137 -4.57 7.57 0.19
CA VAL A 137 -3.36 7.33 -0.59
C VAL A 137 -2.12 7.79 0.17
N PHE A 138 -1.06 7.00 0.08
CA PHE A 138 0.25 7.32 0.65
C PHE A 138 1.35 6.91 -0.32
N VAL A 139 2.44 7.68 -0.38
CA VAL A 139 3.65 7.31 -1.12
C VAL A 139 4.78 7.07 -0.14
N VAL A 140 5.46 5.93 -0.24
CA VAL A 140 6.72 5.66 0.45
C VAL A 140 7.88 5.69 -0.55
N PRO A 141 9.13 5.93 -0.13
CA PRO A 141 10.28 5.81 -1.02
C PRO A 141 10.35 4.42 -1.65
N ASN A 142 10.82 4.36 -2.91
CA ASN A 142 11.17 3.09 -3.53
C ASN A 142 12.36 2.47 -2.76
N PRO A 143 12.27 1.19 -2.33
CA PRO A 143 13.30 0.54 -1.53
C PRO A 143 14.57 0.22 -2.32
N SER A 144 14.53 0.24 -3.65
CA SER A 144 15.70 0.03 -4.51
C SER A 144 16.92 0.84 -4.05
N GLY A 145 18.09 0.20 -3.99
CA GLY A 145 19.36 0.87 -3.67
C GLY A 145 19.77 1.95 -4.67
N ARG A 146 19.15 1.96 -5.86
CA ARG A 146 19.35 2.99 -6.90
C ARG A 146 18.59 4.31 -6.62
N ASN A 147 17.81 4.37 -5.55
CA ASN A 147 17.05 5.56 -5.19
C ASN A 147 17.95 6.60 -4.50
N ALA A 148 18.64 7.42 -5.28
CA ALA A 148 19.57 8.44 -4.78
C ALA A 148 18.92 9.49 -3.86
N ALA A 149 17.63 9.76 -4.00
CA ALA A 149 16.90 10.70 -3.14
C ALA A 149 16.67 10.18 -1.71
N TYR A 150 16.79 8.86 -1.51
CA TYR A 150 16.67 8.21 -0.21
C TYR A 150 17.77 7.14 -0.13
N PRO A 151 19.03 7.52 0.10
CA PRO A 151 20.16 6.61 -0.06
C PRO A 151 20.17 5.52 1.03
N GLY A 152 19.89 5.87 2.28
CA GLY A 152 19.99 4.97 3.43
C GLY A 152 18.72 4.19 3.77
N PHE A 153 18.85 3.23 4.67
CA PHE A 153 17.72 2.52 5.29
C PHE A 153 16.90 3.46 6.17
N VAL A 154 17.56 4.30 6.98
CA VAL A 154 16.92 5.23 7.91
C VAL A 154 16.07 6.27 7.19
N ASP A 155 16.57 6.81 6.07
CA ASP A 155 15.86 7.80 5.24
C ASP A 155 14.52 7.25 4.73
N LYS A 156 14.50 5.95 4.43
CA LYS A 156 13.28 5.24 4.00
C LYS A 156 12.38 4.95 5.20
N LEU A 157 12.96 4.46 6.29
CA LEU A 157 12.24 3.99 7.48
C LEU A 157 11.32 5.07 8.09
N VAL A 158 11.73 6.33 8.07
CA VAL A 158 10.90 7.46 8.56
C VAL A 158 9.52 7.47 7.88
N TRP A 159 9.45 7.19 6.58
CA TRP A 159 8.20 7.19 5.83
C TRP A 159 7.33 5.97 6.08
N TYR A 160 7.96 4.79 6.24
CA TYR A 160 7.24 3.58 6.62
C TYR A 160 6.65 3.72 8.03
N ARG A 161 7.37 4.32 8.97
CA ARG A 161 6.83 4.65 10.32
C ARG A 161 5.70 5.69 10.26
N ARG A 162 5.80 6.70 9.38
CA ARG A 162 4.70 7.66 9.15
C ARG A 162 3.46 6.98 8.59
N LEU A 163 3.62 6.05 7.65
CA LEU A 163 2.52 5.23 7.12
C LEU A 163 1.90 4.35 8.22
N LYS A 164 2.71 3.70 9.07
CA LYS A 164 2.22 2.90 10.20
C LYS A 164 1.34 3.73 11.14
N ARG A 165 1.84 4.90 11.58
CA ARG A 165 1.06 5.84 12.42
C ARG A 165 -0.22 6.34 11.75
N ARG A 166 -0.26 6.41 10.42
CA ARG A 166 -1.47 6.79 9.69
C ARG A 166 -2.54 5.70 9.80
N ILE A 167 -2.15 4.44 9.62
CA ILE A 167 -3.04 3.28 9.77
C ILE A 167 -3.56 3.17 11.19
N ASP A 168 -2.68 3.28 12.19
CA ASP A 168 -3.08 3.16 13.60
C ASP A 168 -4.14 4.21 13.97
N ARG A 169 -4.03 5.43 13.42
CA ARG A 169 -5.05 6.48 13.59
C ARG A 169 -6.37 6.19 12.87
N LEU A 170 -6.32 5.61 11.68
CA LEU A 170 -7.53 5.22 10.94
C LEU A 170 -8.30 4.12 11.69
N GLU A 171 -7.58 3.16 12.26
CA GLU A 171 -8.15 2.06 13.04
C GLU A 171 -8.75 2.55 14.36
N ALA A 172 -8.03 3.42 15.08
CA ALA A 172 -8.55 4.03 16.30
C ALA A 172 -9.80 4.89 16.03
N GLY A 173 -9.82 5.65 14.93
CA GLY A 173 -10.99 6.45 14.52
C GLY A 173 -12.19 5.59 14.12
N GLY A 174 -11.94 4.49 13.40
CA GLY A 174 -12.98 3.51 13.05
C GLY A 174 -13.57 2.78 14.25
N ALA A 175 -12.76 2.49 15.27
CA ALA A 175 -13.24 1.91 16.53
C ALA A 175 -14.16 2.87 17.30
N ARG A 176 -13.80 4.17 17.37
CA ARG A 176 -14.63 5.19 18.04
C ARG A 176 -15.97 5.42 17.34
N SER A 177 -16.03 5.32 16.01
CA SER A 177 -17.27 5.45 15.23
C SER A 177 -18.21 4.24 15.35
N ARG A 178 -17.75 3.10 15.89
CA ARG A 178 -18.51 1.85 16.02
C ARG A 178 -19.13 1.63 17.39
N ILE A 179 -18.93 2.54 18.36
CA ILE A 179 -19.63 2.49 19.65
C ILE A 179 -21.12 2.81 19.37
N PRO A 180 -22.05 1.87 19.58
CA PRO A 180 -23.48 2.16 19.41
C PRO A 180 -23.90 3.23 20.42
N GLY A 181 -24.62 4.25 19.94
CA GLY A 181 -25.07 5.36 20.76
C GLY A 181 -25.86 4.93 22.00
N ASP A 182 -25.63 5.65 23.10
CA ASP A 182 -26.48 5.72 24.28
C ASP A 182 -27.95 5.88 23.82
N ARG A 183 -28.71 4.78 23.85
CA ARG A 183 -30.16 4.80 23.69
C ARG A 183 -30.74 5.45 24.95
N ARG A 184 -30.73 6.79 25.00
CA ARG A 184 -31.56 7.50 25.98
C ARG A 184 -33.03 7.25 25.65
N ARG A 185 -33.68 6.71 26.68
CA ARG A 185 -35.05 6.21 26.84
C ARG A 185 -36.13 7.06 26.15
N PRO A 186 -37.25 6.44 25.71
CA PRO A 186 -38.43 7.18 25.28
C PRO A 186 -38.97 7.99 26.46
N GLY A 187 -39.09 9.31 26.25
CA GLY A 187 -39.74 10.22 27.20
C GLY A 187 -41.23 9.92 27.28
N VAL A 188 -41.71 9.80 28.51
CA VAL A 188 -43.12 9.67 28.91
C VAL A 188 -43.87 10.95 28.51
N ALA A 189 -45.03 10.80 27.87
CA ALA A 189 -45.96 11.89 27.59
C ALA A 189 -46.80 12.21 28.84
N PRO A 190 -47.12 13.48 29.15
CA PRO A 190 -48.21 13.80 30.06
C PRO A 190 -49.48 14.25 29.32
N PHE A 191 -50.56 13.56 29.67
CA PHE A 191 -51.96 13.98 29.83
C PHE A 191 -52.50 15.20 29.06
N THR A 192 -53.58 14.93 28.30
CA THR A 192 -54.58 15.91 27.85
C THR A 192 -55.49 16.34 29.01
N SER A 193 -55.99 17.58 28.89
CA SER A 193 -56.87 18.32 29.80
C SER A 193 -58.20 17.66 30.13
#